data_AF-A0A816GJ02-F1
#
_entry.id   AF-A0A816GJ02-F1
#
_cell.length_a   1.000
_cell.length_b   1.000
_cell.length_c   1.000
_cell.angle_alpha   90.00
_cell.angle_beta   90.00
_cell.angle_gamma   90.00
#
_symmetry.space_group_name_H-M   'P 1'
#
loop_
_entity.id
_entity.type
_entity.pdbx_description
1 polymer ?
#
loop_
_entity_poly.entity_id
_entity_poly.type
_entity_poly.pdbx_seq_one_letter_code
_entity_poly.pdbx_strand_id
1 'polypeptide(L)'
;MINSFIILREIVQNLLSQKHQLKITQQHVKKLAAYELTSGDWNVLSVLHSILKPFYLATKAISGRQYPSIGLAYYLLMRLKHFLEQHDNKESLLEKRLKQLSLKEFLYYFDSEDEQMKLLKISE
;
A
#
# COMPACT_ATOMS: atom_id res chain seq x y z
N MET A 1 0.27 9.40 -1.36
CA MET A 1 -0.47 9.36 -2.64
C MET A 1 -1.80 8.62 -2.50
N ILE A 2 -1.81 7.32 -2.20
CA ILE A 2 -3.06 6.54 -1.99
C ILE A 2 -3.95 7.15 -0.89
N ASN A 3 -3.37 7.60 0.22
CA ASN A 3 -4.09 8.26 1.31
C ASN A 3 -4.88 9.50 0.83
N SER A 4 -4.21 10.39 0.09
CA SER A 4 -4.83 11.59 -0.48
C SER A 4 -5.93 11.24 -1.47
N PHE A 5 -5.73 10.18 -2.26
CA PHE A 5 -6.69 9.72 -3.24
C PHE A 5 -7.95 9.09 -2.60
N ILE A 6 -7.77 8.34 -1.51
CA ILE A 6 -8.88 7.81 -0.69
C ILE A 6 -9.66 8.95 -0.01
N ILE A 7 -8.97 9.95 0.55
CA ILE A 7 -9.63 11.11 1.18
C ILE A 7 -10.46 11.89 0.16
N LEU A 8 -9.96 12.04 -1.07
CA LEU A 8 -10.66 12.73 -2.15
C LEU A 8 -11.78 11.91 -2.78
N ARG A 9 -12.05 10.68 -2.31
CA ARG A 9 -13.06 9.79 -2.91
C ARG A 9 -14.41 10.47 -3.10
N GLU A 10 -14.93 11.13 -2.06
CA GLU A 10 -16.23 11.80 -2.14
C GLU A 10 -16.22 12.91 -3.18
N ILE A 11 -15.14 13.68 -3.26
CA ILE A 11 -14.97 14.75 -4.24
C ILE A 11 -14.91 14.18 -5.67
N VAL A 12 -14.17 13.08 -5.85
CA VAL A 12 -14.06 12.39 -7.15
C VAL A 12 -15.42 11.81 -7.58
N GLN A 13 -16.14 11.17 -6.66
CA GLN A 13 -17.48 10.63 -6.93
C GLN A 13 -18.48 11.74 -7.24
N ASN A 14 -18.45 12.85 -6.51
CA ASN A 14 -19.30 14.01 -6.77
C ASN A 14 -18.99 14.62 -8.14
N LEU A 15 -17.72 14.79 -8.49
CA LEU A 15 -17.29 15.31 -9.80
C LEU A 15 -17.73 14.40 -10.95
N LEU A 16 -17.62 13.08 -10.79
CA LEU A 16 -18.07 12.11 -11.79
C LEU A 16 -19.60 12.04 -11.90
N SER A 17 -20.33 12.20 -10.80
CA SER A 17 -21.80 12.25 -10.82
C SER A 17 -22.32 13.50 -11.54
N GLN A 18 -21.58 14.60 -11.47
CA GLN A 18 -21.90 15.89 -12.10
C GLN A 18 -21.26 16.06 -13.49
N LYS A 19 -20.63 15.03 -14.06
CA LYS A 19 -19.86 15.12 -15.32
C LYS A 19 -20.65 15.64 -16.53
N HIS A 20 -21.97 15.46 -16.51
CA HIS A 20 -22.89 15.95 -17.56
C HIS A 20 -23.29 17.43 -17.38
N GLN A 21 -23.08 17.99 -16.19
CA GLN A 21 -23.36 19.38 -15.85
C GLN A 21 -22.12 20.28 -16.03
N LEU A 22 -20.93 19.66 -16.06
CA LEU A 22 -19.71 20.32 -16.50
C LEU A 22 -19.89 20.69 -17.97
N LYS A 23 -19.83 21.98 -18.31
CA LYS A 23 -19.94 22.50 -19.69
C LYS A 23 -18.71 22.13 -20.53
N ILE A 24 -18.38 20.85 -20.60
CA ILE A 24 -17.20 20.28 -21.25
C ILE A 24 -17.59 19.54 -22.54
N THR A 25 -16.63 19.41 -23.46
CA THR A 25 -16.82 18.67 -24.72
C THR A 25 -17.14 17.19 -24.46
N GLN A 26 -17.96 16.59 -25.31
CA GLN A 26 -18.34 15.17 -25.20
C GLN A 26 -17.13 14.22 -25.17
N GLN A 27 -16.02 14.58 -25.84
CA GLN A 27 -14.77 13.82 -25.77
C GLN A 27 -14.19 13.77 -24.34
N HIS A 28 -14.28 14.86 -23.58
CA HIS A 28 -13.84 14.90 -22.18
C HIS A 28 -14.80 14.16 -21.25
N VAL A 29 -16.11 14.19 -21.51
CA VAL A 29 -17.09 13.37 -20.77
C VAL A 29 -16.79 11.88 -20.92
N LYS A 30 -16.50 11.43 -22.16
CA LYS A 30 -16.12 10.03 -22.42
C LYS A 30 -14.82 9.65 -21.72
N LYS A 31 -13.82 10.54 -21.70
CA LYS A 31 -12.57 10.32 -20.95
C LYS A 31 -12.84 10.21 -19.45
N LEU A 32 -13.63 11.11 -18.87
CA LEU A 32 -13.98 11.06 -17.44
C LEU A 32 -14.72 9.78 -17.06
N ALA A 33 -15.65 9.32 -17.91
CA ALA A 33 -16.34 8.06 -17.70
C ALA A 33 -15.40 6.85 -17.74
N ALA A 34 -14.31 6.90 -18.53
CA ALA A 34 -13.31 5.85 -18.55
C ALA A 34 -12.44 5.77 -17.28
N TYR A 35 -12.41 6.84 -16.47
CA TYR A 35 -11.71 6.90 -15.18
C TYR A 35 -12.63 6.66 -13.98
N GLU A 36 -13.90 6.33 -14.21
CA GLU A 36 -14.86 6.10 -13.15
C GLU A 36 -14.55 4.79 -12.42
N LEU A 37 -14.04 4.93 -11.20
CA LEU A 37 -13.74 3.80 -10.33
C LEU A 37 -15.02 3.23 -9.72
N THR A 38 -15.18 1.93 -9.86
CA THR A 38 -16.29 1.19 -9.26
C THR A 38 -16.12 1.08 -7.75
N SER A 39 -17.20 0.73 -7.04
CA SER A 39 -17.13 0.42 -5.61
C SER A 39 -16.11 -0.68 -5.28
N GLY A 40 -15.91 -1.63 -6.19
CA GLY A 40 -14.89 -2.67 -6.08
C GLY A 40 -13.47 -2.11 -6.10
N ASP A 41 -13.20 -1.17 -7.02
CA ASP A 41 -11.88 -0.55 -7.14
C ASP A 41 -11.52 0.26 -5.87
N TRP A 42 -12.49 0.99 -5.32
CA TRP A 42 -12.30 1.70 -4.05
C TRP A 42 -12.02 0.75 -2.88
N ASN A 43 -12.69 -0.41 -2.86
CA ASN A 43 -12.42 -1.42 -1.85
C ASN A 43 -10.99 -1.98 -1.98
N VAL A 44 -10.54 -2.29 -3.20
CA VAL A 44 -9.17 -2.74 -3.48
C VAL A 44 -8.15 -1.68 -3.05
N LEU A 45 -8.39 -0.40 -3.36
CA LEU A 45 -7.51 0.70 -2.94
C LEU A 45 -7.44 0.83 -1.41
N SER A 46 -8.56 0.66 -0.71
CA SER A 46 -8.60 0.70 0.75
C SER A 46 -7.82 -0.46 1.36
N VAL A 47 -7.95 -1.66 0.79
CA VAL A 47 -7.21 -2.85 1.21
C VAL A 47 -5.71 -2.70 0.95
N LEU A 48 -5.32 -2.21 -0.23
CA LEU A 48 -3.91 -1.94 -0.53
C LEU A 48 -3.34 -0.90 0.44
N HIS A 49 -4.11 0.13 0.76
CA HIS A 49 -3.70 1.13 1.72
C HIS A 49 -3.50 0.57 3.12
N SER A 50 -4.43 -0.27 3.61
CA SER A 50 -4.33 -0.86 4.95
C SER A 50 -3.07 -1.72 5.10
N ILE A 51 -2.72 -2.46 4.05
CA ILE A 51 -1.54 -3.34 4.03
C ILE A 51 -0.24 -2.56 3.86
N LEU A 52 -0.19 -1.54 3.00
CA LEU A 52 1.03 -0.78 2.73
C LEU A 52 1.36 0.26 3.82
N LYS A 53 0.36 0.71 4.58
CA LYS A 53 0.55 1.75 5.60
C LYS A 53 1.58 1.38 6.67
N PRO A 54 1.59 0.17 7.27
CA PRO A 54 2.63 -0.26 8.20
C PRO A 54 4.04 -0.16 7.61
N PHE A 55 4.23 -0.60 6.36
CA PHE A 55 5.53 -0.52 5.68
C PHE A 55 5.96 0.93 5.47
N TYR A 56 5.05 1.79 5.00
CA TYR A 56 5.34 3.21 4.86
C TYR A 56 5.80 3.85 6.17
N LEU A 57 5.13 3.54 7.28
CA LEU A 57 5.50 4.06 8.60
C LEU A 57 6.86 3.52 9.08
N ALA A 58 7.14 2.23 8.87
CA ALA A 58 8.43 1.63 9.20
C ALA A 58 9.56 2.26 8.37
N THR A 59 9.40 2.37 7.05
CA THR A 59 10.38 2.99 6.17
C THR A 59 10.61 4.44 6.54
N LYS A 60 9.54 5.21 6.80
CA LYS A 60 9.65 6.62 7.24
C LYS A 60 10.40 6.74 8.58
N ALA A 61 10.16 5.82 9.52
CA ALA A 61 10.85 5.83 10.81
C ALA A 61 12.34 5.51 10.68
N ILE A 62 12.71 4.62 9.75
CA ILE A 62 14.10 4.24 9.47
C ILE A 62 14.80 5.37 8.71
N SER A 63 14.19 5.91 7.66
CA SER A 63 14.79 6.94 6.80
C SER A 63 14.80 8.35 7.42
N GLY A 64 13.89 8.64 8.35
CA GLY A 64 13.78 9.93 9.00
C GLY A 64 14.78 10.17 10.14
N ARG A 65 15.55 9.16 10.55
CA ARG A 65 16.61 9.30 11.57
C ARG A 65 17.95 9.42 10.85
N GLN A 66 18.78 10.39 11.27
CA GLN A 66 20.14 10.56 10.72
C GLN A 66 20.98 9.29 10.81
N TYR A 67 20.71 8.43 11.82
CA TYR A 67 21.22 7.07 11.92
C TYR A 67 20.18 6.19 12.63
N PRO A 68 19.34 5.42 11.91
CA PRO A 68 18.49 4.43 12.56
C PRO A 68 19.38 3.41 13.27
N SER A 69 19.15 3.18 14.57
CA SER A 69 19.86 2.13 15.27
C SER A 69 19.40 0.76 14.76
N ILE A 70 20.33 -0.21 14.72
CA ILE A 70 20.01 -1.57 14.30
C ILE A 70 18.88 -2.19 15.13
N GLY A 71 18.80 -1.86 16.43
CA GLY A 71 17.71 -2.27 17.31
C GLY A 71 16.35 -1.70 16.91
N LEU A 72 16.29 -0.45 16.44
CA LEU A 72 15.05 0.12 15.91
C LEU A 72 14.62 -0.57 14.61
N ALA A 73 15.56 -0.79 13.69
CA ALA A 73 15.29 -1.46 12.43
C ALA A 73 14.77 -2.88 12.69
N TYR A 74 15.44 -3.64 13.55
CA TYR A 74 15.03 -4.98 13.96
C TYR A 74 13.63 -4.98 14.60
N TYR A 75 13.37 -4.06 15.55
CA TYR A 75 12.05 -3.94 16.18
C TYR A 75 10.94 -3.69 15.15
N LEU A 76 11.16 -2.78 14.19
CA LEU A 76 10.19 -2.47 13.14
C LEU A 76 9.97 -3.66 12.21
N LEU A 77 11.03 -4.37 11.82
CA LEU A 77 10.92 -5.60 11.01
C LEU A 77 10.12 -6.68 11.74
N MET A 78 10.39 -6.92 13.02
CA MET A 78 9.62 -7.88 13.83
C MET A 78 8.14 -7.49 13.96
N ARG A 79 7.84 -6.19 14.10
CA ARG A 79 6.45 -5.72 14.11
C ARG A 79 5.75 -5.92 12.76
N LEU A 80 6.46 -5.70 11.65
CA LEU A 80 5.92 -5.95 10.30
C LEU A 80 5.66 -7.44 10.08
N LYS A 81 6.61 -8.31 10.43
CA LYS A 81 6.43 -9.77 10.37
C LYS A 81 5.20 -10.21 11.15
N HIS A 82 5.08 -9.76 12.38
CA HIS A 82 3.91 -10.05 13.23
C HIS A 82 2.59 -9.57 12.60
N PHE A 83 2.57 -8.36 12.03
CA PHE A 83 1.39 -7.84 11.33
C PHE A 83 0.97 -8.71 10.14
N LEU A 84 1.93 -9.27 9.41
CA LEU A 84 1.70 -10.12 8.25
C LEU A 84 1.25 -11.54 8.63
N GLU A 85 1.75 -12.07 9.74
CA GLU A 85 1.38 -13.39 10.28
C GLU A 85 0.01 -13.39 10.99
N GLN A 86 -0.37 -12.25 11.59
CA GLN A 86 -1.66 -12.12 12.24
C GLN A 86 -2.79 -11.97 11.22
N HIS A 87 -3.79 -12.83 11.38
CA HIS A 87 -5.06 -12.76 10.66
C HIS A 87 -6.20 -12.45 11.63
N ASP A 88 -6.88 -11.33 11.41
CA ASP A 88 -8.17 -11.07 12.08
C ASP A 88 -9.30 -11.83 11.34
N ASN A 89 -10.27 -12.33 12.10
CA ASN A 89 -11.49 -12.93 11.57
C ASN A 89 -12.30 -11.94 10.72
N LYS A 90 -12.09 -10.62 10.92
CA LYS A 90 -12.73 -9.55 10.14
C LYS A 90 -12.04 -9.25 8.80
N GLU A 91 -10.85 -9.79 8.55
CA GLU A 91 -10.12 -9.54 7.30
C GLU A 91 -10.81 -10.17 6.09
N SER A 92 -10.87 -9.40 5.00
CA SER A 92 -11.33 -9.87 3.71
C SER A 92 -10.39 -10.93 3.11
N LEU A 93 -10.90 -11.75 2.18
CA LEU A 93 -10.07 -12.73 1.47
C LEU A 93 -8.91 -12.08 0.71
N LEU A 94 -9.15 -10.89 0.14
CA LEU A 94 -8.12 -10.12 -0.56
C LEU A 94 -7.02 -9.67 0.39
N GLU A 95 -7.39 -9.16 1.58
CA GLU A 95 -6.42 -8.77 2.60
C GLU A 95 -5.53 -9.94 3.03
N LYS A 96 -6.14 -11.09 3.31
CA LYS A 96 -5.42 -12.31 3.70
C LYS A 96 -4.42 -12.74 2.63
N ARG A 97 -4.84 -12.76 1.36
CA ARG A 97 -3.96 -13.12 0.23
C ARG A 97 -2.81 -12.14 0.06
N LEU A 98 -3.08 -10.84 0.14
CA LEU A 98 -2.05 -9.82 0.01
C LEU A 98 -1.05 -9.87 1.18
N LYS A 99 -1.52 -10.06 2.42
CA LYS A 99 -0.65 -10.31 3.58
C LYS A 99 0.23 -11.53 3.37
N GLN A 100 -0.31 -12.64 2.86
CA GLN A 100 0.46 -13.85 2.57
C GLN A 100 1.53 -13.63 1.49
N LEU A 101 1.19 -12.91 0.41
CA LEU A 101 2.16 -12.55 -0.63
C LEU A 101 3.26 -11.67 -0.07
N SER A 102 2.90 -10.64 0.70
CA SER A 102 3.87 -9.76 1.36
C SER A 102 4.72 -10.50 2.39
N LEU A 103 4.16 -11.46 3.11
CA LEU A 103 4.90 -12.30 4.07
C LEU A 103 5.93 -13.15 3.33
N LYS A 104 5.55 -13.77 2.21
CA LYS A 104 6.48 -14.56 1.41
C LYS A 104 7.69 -13.74 0.96
N GLU A 105 7.44 -12.56 0.41
CA GLU A 105 8.52 -11.64 0.00
C GLU A 105 9.34 -11.15 1.21
N PHE A 106 8.67 -10.85 2.33
CA PHE A 106 9.34 -10.44 3.56
C PHE A 106 10.31 -11.52 4.04
N LEU A 107 9.88 -12.78 4.13
CA LEU A 107 10.73 -13.90 4.53
C LEU A 107 11.88 -14.13 3.54
N TYR A 108 11.62 -13.99 2.24
CA TYR A 108 12.66 -14.10 1.22
C TYR A 108 13.77 -13.07 1.40
N TYR A 109 13.44 -11.79 1.63
CA TYR A 109 14.44 -10.73 1.76
C TYR A 109 15.06 -10.62 3.16
N PHE A 110 14.29 -10.93 4.21
CA PHE A 110 14.70 -10.67 5.60
C PHE A 110 14.96 -11.91 6.44
N ASP A 111 14.62 -13.13 5.99
CA ASP A 111 14.91 -14.37 6.73
C ASP A 111 15.82 -15.34 5.94
N SER A 112 16.00 -15.15 4.62
CA SER A 112 16.93 -15.96 3.82
C SER A 112 18.37 -15.47 3.97
N GLU A 113 19.24 -16.26 4.60
CA GLU A 113 20.67 -15.94 4.78
C GLU A 113 21.39 -15.67 3.45
N ASP A 114 21.09 -16.48 2.42
CA ASP A 114 21.72 -16.34 1.10
C ASP A 114 21.39 -14.99 0.44
N GLU A 115 20.16 -14.52 0.58
CA GLU A 115 19.73 -13.25 0.00
C GLU A 115 20.20 -12.05 0.83
N GLN A 116 20.18 -12.16 2.16
CA GLN A 116 20.79 -11.14 3.02
C GLN A 116 22.27 -10.95 2.68
N MET A 117 23.01 -12.05 2.49
CA MET A 117 24.42 -11.99 2.11
C MET A 117 24.64 -11.39 0.72
N LYS A 118 23.71 -11.58 -0.23
CA LYS A 118 23.76 -10.90 -1.54
C LYS A 118 23.46 -9.41 -1.44
N LEU A 119 22.52 -9.00 -0.58
CA LEU A 119 22.19 -7.59 -0.35
C LEU A 119 23.30 -6.83 0.39
N LEU A 120 24.08 -7.53 1.22
CA LEU A 120 25.25 -7.00 1.93
C LEU A 120 26.51 -6.93 1.06
N LYS A 121 26.57 -7.68 -0.05
CA LYS A 121 27.61 -7.52 -1.06
C LYS A 121 27.38 -6.19 -1.76
N ILE A 122 28.15 -5.19 -1.36
CA ILE A 122 28.30 -3.95 -2.11
C ILE A 122 28.78 -4.37 -3.51
N SER A 123 28.03 -3.99 -4.55
CA SER A 123 28.45 -4.19 -5.93
C SER A 123 29.79 -3.48 -6.12
N GLU A 124 30.85 -4.27 -6.39
CA GLU A 124 32.14 -3.76 -6.88
C GLU A 124 32.02 -3.27 -8.33
#